data_AF-A0A7J8J0C1-F1
#
_entry.id   AF-A0A7J8J0C1-F1
#
_cell.length_a   1.000
_cell.length_b   1.000
_cell.length_c   1.000
_cell.angle_alpha   90.00
_cell.angle_beta   90.00
_cell.angle_gamma   90.00
#
_symmetry.space_group_name_H-M   'P 1'
#
loop_
_entity.id
_entity.type
_entity.pdbx_description
1 polymer ?
#
loop_
_entity_poly.entity_id
_entity_poly.type
_entity_poly.pdbx_seq_one_letter_code
_entity_poly.pdbx_strand_id
1 'polypeptide(L)'
;MKKQEDSVRELWDNWKHNNIRIIGVPEEEENEQGLENMFKEIVTENFPNLVKEEGIQVQEAQRASSKKNPNRPTPRHIVIKMPKMKDKERILKAARDKQQVTSKGKPMRLLADFSQETLQAIRE
;
A
#
# COMPACT_ATOMS: atom_id res chain seq x y z
N MET A 1 7.17 -19.86 24.67
CA MET A 1 6.08 -19.05 24.09
C MET A 1 6.63 -17.87 23.30
N LYS A 2 7.36 -16.91 23.91
CA LYS A 2 7.93 -15.73 23.21
C LYS A 2 8.62 -16.02 21.87
N LYS A 3 9.55 -16.98 21.82
CA LYS A 3 10.24 -17.38 20.57
C LYS A 3 9.31 -17.83 19.43
N GLN A 4 8.17 -18.43 19.75
CA GLN A 4 7.23 -18.93 18.75
C GLN A 4 6.36 -17.80 18.20
N GLU A 5 5.98 -16.84 19.04
CA GLU A 5 5.27 -15.62 18.64
C GLU A 5 6.16 -14.73 17.77
N ASP A 6 7.43 -14.55 18.16
CA ASP A 6 8.42 -13.81 17.38
C ASP A 6 8.63 -14.47 16.00
N SER A 7 8.71 -15.81 15.93
CA SER A 7 8.85 -16.52 14.65
C SER A 7 7.62 -16.35 13.75
N VAL A 8 6.41 -16.39 14.30
CA VAL A 8 5.17 -16.16 13.53
C VAL A 8 5.12 -14.73 13.01
N ARG A 9 5.54 -13.75 13.82
CA ARG A 9 5.62 -12.34 13.44
C ARG A 9 6.58 -12.14 12.26
N GLU A 10 7.78 -12.68 12.34
CA GLU A 10 8.79 -12.58 11.27
C GLU A 10 8.30 -13.19 9.95
N LEU A 11 7.62 -14.33 10.00
CA LEU A 11 7.05 -14.97 8.81
C LEU A 11 5.95 -14.10 8.17
N TRP A 12 5.09 -13.47 8.98
CA TRP A 12 4.06 -12.57 8.50
C TRP A 12 4.63 -11.28 7.91
N ASP A 13 5.62 -10.69 8.58
CA ASP A 13 6.30 -9.50 8.08
C ASP A 13 7.08 -9.81 6.80
N ASN A 14 7.72 -10.98 6.71
CA ASN A 14 8.33 -11.45 5.47
C ASN A 14 7.28 -11.73 4.39
N TRP A 15 6.08 -12.17 4.70
CA TRP A 15 5.05 -12.33 3.66
C TRP A 15 4.54 -10.97 3.16
N LYS A 16 4.47 -9.96 4.04
CA LYS A 16 3.99 -8.60 3.74
C LYS A 16 5.10 -7.62 3.34
N HIS A 17 6.36 -8.04 3.35
CA HIS A 17 7.49 -7.12 3.15
C HIS A 17 7.44 -6.37 1.82
N ASN A 18 6.79 -6.93 0.79
CA ASN A 18 6.61 -6.29 -0.52
C ASN A 18 5.28 -5.55 -0.70
N ASN A 19 4.44 -5.52 0.33
CA ASN A 19 3.13 -4.89 0.25
C ASN A 19 3.19 -3.40 0.59
N ILE A 20 2.45 -2.61 -0.19
CA ILE A 20 2.11 -1.21 0.07
C ILE A 20 0.63 -1.14 0.39
N ARG A 21 0.28 -0.39 1.43
CA ARG A 21 -1.11 -0.15 1.85
C ARG A 21 -1.54 1.26 1.48
N ILE A 22 -2.65 1.38 0.77
CA ILE A 22 -3.25 2.66 0.37
C ILE A 22 -4.51 2.92 1.20
N ILE A 23 -4.64 4.13 1.72
CA ILE A 23 -5.78 4.60 2.51
C ILE A 23 -6.35 5.87 1.88
N GLY A 24 -7.67 5.97 1.82
CA GLY A 24 -8.38 7.17 1.36
C GLY A 24 -8.98 7.07 -0.05
N VAL A 25 -8.85 5.91 -0.72
CA VAL A 25 -9.47 5.69 -2.05
C VAL A 25 -10.91 5.21 -1.90
N PRO A 26 -11.91 5.93 -2.43
CA PRO A 26 -13.32 5.49 -2.50
C PRO A 26 -13.47 4.16 -3.23
N GLU A 27 -14.51 3.37 -2.91
CA GLU A 27 -14.69 2.04 -3.52
C GLU A 27 -15.14 2.07 -5.00
N GLU A 28 -15.70 3.19 -5.45
CA GLU A 28 -16.22 3.34 -6.81
C GLU A 28 -15.15 3.75 -7.83
N GLU A 29 -13.98 4.20 -7.37
CA GLU A 29 -12.88 4.65 -8.23
C GLU A 29 -12.10 3.49 -8.86
N GLU A 30 -12.42 2.25 -8.51
CA GLU A 30 -11.75 1.03 -8.97
C GLU A 30 -12.23 0.53 -10.34
N ASN A 31 -13.31 1.10 -10.87
CA ASN A 31 -14.02 0.55 -12.02
C ASN A 31 -13.38 0.91 -13.39
N GLU A 32 -13.55 -0.02 -14.34
CA GLU A 32 -13.04 -0.14 -15.72
C GLU A 32 -11.52 -0.30 -15.89
N GLN A 33 -10.67 0.46 -15.20
CA GLN A 33 -9.21 0.39 -15.39
C GLN A 33 -8.51 -0.58 -14.44
N GLY A 34 -9.14 -0.96 -13.32
CA GLY A 34 -8.56 -1.85 -12.30
C GLY A 34 -7.56 -1.17 -11.36
N LEU A 35 -7.33 -1.79 -10.20
CA LEU A 35 -6.50 -1.24 -9.11
C LEU A 35 -5.03 -1.03 -9.51
N GLU A 36 -4.50 -1.85 -10.42
CA GLU A 36 -3.12 -1.72 -10.90
C GLU A 36 -2.91 -0.45 -11.71
N ASN A 37 -3.84 -0.13 -12.61
CA ASN A 37 -3.74 1.07 -13.43
C ASN A 37 -3.98 2.33 -12.60
N MET A 38 -4.93 2.29 -11.67
CA MET A 38 -5.13 3.35 -10.68
C MET A 38 -3.83 3.61 -9.88
N PHE A 39 -3.10 2.56 -9.48
CA PHE A 39 -1.81 2.75 -8.79
C PHE A 39 -0.76 3.40 -9.70
N LYS A 40 -0.67 2.99 -10.97
CA LYS A 40 0.24 3.62 -11.95
C LYS A 40 -0.09 5.10 -12.18
N GLU A 41 -1.37 5.45 -12.23
CA GLU A 41 -1.84 6.85 -12.32
C GLU A 41 -1.40 7.64 -11.09
N ILE A 42 -1.60 7.11 -9.88
CA ILE A 42 -1.16 7.76 -8.61
C ILE A 42 0.35 8.00 -8.63
N VAL A 43 1.14 7.02 -9.03
CA VAL A 43 2.60 7.17 -9.11
C VAL A 43 2.97 8.23 -10.15
N THR A 44 2.31 8.26 -11.31
CA THR A 44 2.60 9.24 -12.36
C THR A 44 2.23 10.66 -11.92
N GLU A 45 1.08 10.82 -11.27
CA GLU A 45 0.60 12.08 -10.71
C GLU A 45 1.55 12.61 -9.61
N ASN A 46 2.02 11.72 -8.73
CA ASN A 46 2.74 12.15 -7.53
C ASN A 46 4.26 12.09 -7.64
N PHE A 47 4.79 11.10 -8.36
CA PHE A 47 6.20 10.73 -8.41
C PHE A 47 6.69 10.54 -9.86
N PRO A 48 6.61 11.57 -10.72
CA PRO A 48 6.97 11.45 -12.13
C PRO A 48 8.43 11.02 -12.34
N ASN A 49 9.31 11.28 -11.38
CA ASN A 49 10.72 10.85 -11.42
C ASN A 49 10.85 9.32 -11.39
N LEU A 50 10.00 8.61 -10.62
CA LEU A 50 10.06 7.16 -10.51
C LEU A 50 9.60 6.46 -11.80
N VAL A 51 8.68 7.10 -12.54
CA VAL A 51 8.18 6.57 -13.81
C VAL A 51 9.24 6.64 -14.91
N LYS A 52 10.06 7.70 -14.92
CA LYS A 52 11.10 7.94 -15.94
C LYS A 52 12.28 6.97 -15.86
N GLU A 53 12.58 6.42 -14.69
CA GLU A 53 13.78 5.62 -14.49
C GLU A 53 13.64 4.16 -14.92
N GLU A 54 12.64 3.43 -14.41
CA GLU A 54 12.52 1.98 -14.67
C GLU A 54 11.08 1.50 -14.92
N GLY A 55 10.08 2.38 -14.80
CA GLY A 55 8.67 2.01 -14.89
C GLY A 55 8.20 1.14 -13.70
N ILE A 56 7.09 1.53 -13.06
CA ILE A 56 6.61 0.81 -11.87
C ILE A 56 5.74 -0.38 -12.30
N GLN A 57 6.15 -1.58 -11.87
CA GLN A 57 5.39 -2.82 -12.04
C GLN A 57 4.62 -3.17 -10.77
N VAL A 58 3.42 -3.72 -10.95
CA VAL A 58 2.56 -4.24 -9.88
C VAL A 58 2.42 -5.73 -10.09
N GLN A 59 2.61 -6.53 -9.04
CA GLN A 59 2.40 -7.97 -9.10
C GLN A 59 0.92 -8.31 -8.84
N GLU A 60 0.32 -7.66 -7.86
CA GLU A 60 -1.06 -7.89 -7.46
C GLU A 60 -1.63 -6.63 -6.81
N ALA A 61 -2.90 -6.36 -7.04
CA ALA A 61 -3.60 -5.25 -6.42
C ALA A 61 -5.00 -5.71 -5.99
N GLN A 62 -5.29 -5.57 -4.70
CA GLN A 62 -6.58 -5.99 -4.14
C GLN A 62 -7.02 -5.12 -2.97
N ARG A 63 -8.32 -5.06 -2.70
CA ARG A 63 -8.82 -4.51 -1.43
C ARG A 63 -8.49 -5.47 -0.30
N ALA A 64 -8.04 -4.94 0.83
CA ALA A 64 -7.61 -5.70 2.01
C ALA A 64 -8.68 -6.66 2.56
N SER A 65 -9.96 -6.38 2.31
CA SER A 65 -11.06 -7.29 2.60
C SER A 65 -11.87 -7.51 1.32
N SER A 66 -12.17 -8.76 1.00
CA SER A 66 -12.96 -9.13 -0.17
C SER A 66 -14.40 -8.62 -0.08
N LYS A 67 -14.98 -8.57 1.13
CA LYS A 67 -16.36 -8.13 1.35
C LYS A 67 -16.41 -6.70 1.89
N LYS A 68 -17.27 -5.87 1.29
CA LYS A 68 -17.62 -4.57 1.85
C LYS A 68 -18.46 -4.77 3.11
N ASN A 69 -18.05 -4.16 4.22
CA ASN A 69 -18.86 -4.14 5.44
C ASN A 69 -19.80 -2.91 5.39
N PRO A 70 -21.13 -3.10 5.33
CA PRO A 70 -22.08 -1.99 5.26
C PRO A 70 -22.05 -1.09 6.50
N ASN A 71 -21.63 -1.61 7.66
CA ASN A 71 -21.55 -0.85 8.91
C ASN A 71 -20.28 0.03 9.01
N ARG A 72 -19.35 -0.08 8.05
CA ARG A 72 -18.09 0.68 8.07
C ARG A 72 -18.17 1.83 7.06
N PRO A 73 -18.24 3.10 7.51
CA PRO A 73 -18.35 4.24 6.61
C PRO A 73 -17.03 4.57 5.88
N THR A 74 -15.89 4.10 6.41
CA THR A 74 -14.58 4.32 5.78
C THR A 74 -14.35 3.35 4.62
N PRO A 75 -13.79 3.80 3.49
CA PRO A 75 -13.41 2.91 2.39
C PRO A 75 -12.44 1.81 2.86
N ARG A 76 -12.54 0.62 2.23
CA ARG A 76 -11.57 -0.46 2.45
C ARG A 76 -10.18 -0.02 2.03
N HIS A 77 -9.14 -0.50 2.71
CA HIS A 77 -7.77 -0.19 2.30
C HIS A 77 -7.41 -1.04 1.07
N ILE A 78 -6.50 -0.55 0.23
CA ILE A 78 -5.94 -1.33 -0.90
C ILE A 78 -4.58 -1.85 -0.48
N VAL A 79 -4.27 -3.08 -0.86
CA VAL A 79 -2.96 -3.69 -0.73
C VAL A 79 -2.43 -3.92 -2.13
N ILE A 80 -1.28 -3.32 -2.42
CA ILE A 80 -0.52 -3.49 -3.65
C ILE A 80 0.71 -4.32 -3.32
N LYS A 81 0.89 -5.44 -4.01
CA LYS A 81 2.07 -6.27 -3.91
C LYS A 81 3.07 -5.88 -4.99
N MET A 82 4.26 -5.48 -4.57
CA MET A 82 5.34 -5.14 -5.48
C MET A 82 6.14 -6.39 -5.83
N PRO A 83 6.61 -6.54 -7.08
CA PRO A 83 7.50 -7.65 -7.45
C PRO A 83 8.89 -7.52 -6.81
N LYS A 84 9.34 -6.29 -6.56
CA LYS A 84 10.66 -5.98 -5.99
C LYS A 84 10.52 -5.10 -4.75
N MET A 85 11.22 -5.48 -3.67
CA MET A 85 11.26 -4.70 -2.42
C MET A 85 11.84 -3.29 -2.64
N LYS A 86 12.87 -3.19 -3.51
CA LYS A 86 13.51 -1.92 -3.86
C LYS A 86 12.50 -0.88 -4.37
N ASP A 87 11.56 -1.30 -5.22
CA ASP A 87 10.55 -0.39 -5.79
C ASP A 87 9.57 0.09 -4.71
N LYS A 88 9.17 -0.81 -3.80
CA LYS A 88 8.36 -0.44 -2.64
C LYS A 88 9.04 0.63 -1.80
N GLU A 89 10.31 0.43 -1.45
CA GLU A 89 11.03 1.37 -0.59
C GLU A 89 11.18 2.74 -1.22
N ARG A 90 11.45 2.78 -2.54
CA ARG A 90 11.54 4.04 -3.29
C ARG A 90 10.21 4.80 -3.30
N ILE A 91 9.09 4.10 -3.55
CA ILE A 91 7.76 4.71 -3.54
C ILE A 91 7.40 5.24 -2.15
N LEU A 92 7.62 4.44 -1.10
CA LEU A 92 7.33 4.85 0.28
C LEU A 92 8.22 6.00 0.75
N LYS A 93 9.49 6.03 0.34
CA LYS A 93 10.38 7.16 0.60
C LYS A 93 9.89 8.43 -0.09
N ALA A 94 9.58 8.35 -1.38
CA ALA A 94 9.05 9.49 -2.12
C ALA A 94 7.71 10.00 -1.54
N ALA A 95 6.84 9.09 -1.09
CA ALA A 95 5.59 9.45 -0.42
C ALA A 95 5.82 10.19 0.91
N ARG A 96 6.82 9.79 1.70
CA ARG A 96 7.20 10.49 2.94
C ARG A 96 7.77 11.88 2.64
N ASP A 97 8.65 11.97 1.65
CA ASP A 97 9.31 13.23 1.27
C ASP A 97 8.31 14.26 0.73
N LYS A 98 7.31 13.81 -0.04
CA LYS A 98 6.25 14.67 -0.59
C LYS A 98 5.22 15.11 0.47
N GLN A 99 5.08 14.37 1.58
CA GLN A 99 4.10 14.52 2.67
C GLN A 99 2.62 14.38 2.27
N GLN A 100 2.20 14.94 1.13
CA GLN A 100 0.85 14.86 0.60
C GLN A 100 0.82 14.07 -0.71
N VAL A 101 0.15 12.91 -0.68
CA VAL A 101 -0.12 12.11 -1.88
C VAL A 101 -1.58 12.31 -2.27
N THR A 102 -1.84 12.52 -3.55
CA THR A 102 -3.21 12.68 -4.08
C THR A 102 -3.55 11.59 -5.09
N SER A 103 -4.84 11.34 -5.29
CA SER A 103 -5.33 10.59 -6.44
C SER A 103 -6.52 11.33 -7.00
N LYS A 104 -6.45 11.71 -8.28
CA LYS A 104 -7.51 12.50 -8.93
C LYS A 104 -7.84 13.76 -8.12
N GLY A 105 -6.82 14.38 -7.51
CA GLY A 105 -6.94 15.57 -6.67
C GLY A 105 -7.43 15.35 -5.23
N LYS A 106 -7.79 14.11 -4.83
CA LYS A 106 -8.20 13.80 -3.44
C LYS A 106 -7.01 13.33 -2.60
N PRO A 107 -6.86 13.76 -1.34
CA PRO A 107 -5.74 13.36 -0.50
C PRO A 107 -5.82 11.88 -0.09
N MET A 108 -4.67 11.22 -0.08
CA MET A 108 -4.51 9.82 0.31
C MET A 108 -3.19 9.56 1.01
N ARG A 109 -3.01 8.33 1.52
CA ARG A 109 -1.79 7.91 2.20
C ARG A 109 -1.29 6.58 1.68
N LEU A 110 0.02 6.51 1.46
CA LEU A 110 0.76 5.28 1.15
C LEU A 110 1.58 4.88 2.38
N LEU A 111 1.39 3.65 2.84
CA LEU A 111 2.03 3.11 4.04
C LEU A 111 2.65 1.74 3.76
N ALA A 112 3.63 1.36 4.58
CA ALA A 112 4.07 -0.03 4.61
C ALA A 112 3.00 -0.92 5.27
N ASP A 113 2.84 -2.14 4.77
CA ASP A 113 2.00 -3.16 5.41
C ASP A 113 2.89 -3.99 6.36
N PHE A 114 2.58 -3.92 7.66
CA PHE A 114 3.28 -4.63 8.72
C PHE A 114 2.30 -5.51 9.51
N SER A 115 2.83 -6.49 10.24
CA SER A 115 2.11 -7.26 11.26
C SER A 115 1.56 -6.36 12.37
N GLN A 116 0.53 -6.83 13.09
CA GLN A 116 -0.06 -6.03 14.17
C GLN A 116 0.94 -5.81 15.30
N GLU A 117 1.76 -6.82 15.56
CA GLU A 117 2.82 -6.84 16.55
C GLU A 117 3.90 -5.82 16.21
N THR A 118 4.29 -5.72 14.93
CA THR A 118 5.21 -4.67 14.47
C THR A 118 4.58 -3.28 14.53
N LEU A 119 3.31 -3.15 14.16
CA LEU A 119 2.60 -1.87 14.31
C LEU A 119 2.47 -1.43 15.77
N GLN A 120 2.31 -2.37 16.71
CA GLN A 120 2.25 -2.09 18.14
C GLN A 120 3.62 -1.65 18.66
N ALA A 121 4.69 -2.36 18.30
CA ALA A 121 6.06 -2.02 18.73
C ALA A 121 6.58 -0.66 18.17
N ILE A 122 6.04 -0.18 17.05
CA ILE A 122 6.39 1.14 16.48
C ILE A 122 5.62 2.28 17.17
N ARG A 123 4.47 1.98 17.79
CA ARG A 123 3.60 2.96 18.47
C ARG A 123 4.02 3.21 19.92
N GLU A 124 4.69 2.25 20.54
CA GLU A 124 5.30 2.32 21.87
C GLU A 124 6.61 3.11 21.85
#